data_AF-A0A7C6YV99-F1
#
_entry.id   AF-A0A7C6YV99-F1
#
_cell.length_a   1.000
_cell.length_b   1.000
_cell.length_c   1.000
_cell.angle_alpha   90.00
_cell.angle_beta   90.00
_cell.angle_gamma   90.00
#
_symmetry.space_group_name_H-M   'P 1'
#
loop_
_entity.id
_entity.type
_entity.pdbx_description
1 polymer ?
#
loop_
_entity_poly.entity_id
_entity_poly.type
_entity_poly.pdbx_seq_one_letter_code
_entity_poly.pdbx_strand_id
1 'polypeptide(L)' 'MKIAVCPGSFDPLTNGHVDIITRAAKIFDKVVVAVLHNPNKKP' A
#
# COMPACT_ATOMS: atom_id res chain seq x y z
N MET A 1 -6.81 -1.92 18.94
CA MET A 1 -6.00 -1.32 17.87
C MET A 1 -5.91 -2.32 16.71
N LYS A 2 -6.56 -2.03 15.59
CA LYS A 2 -6.56 -2.85 14.37
C LYS A 2 -5.56 -2.26 13.38
N ILE A 3 -4.69 -3.11 12.85
CA ILE A 3 -3.65 -2.72 11.88
C ILE A 3 -3.95 -3.40 10.54
N ALA A 4 -3.90 -2.63 9.46
CA ALA A 4 -3.93 -3.15 8.08
C ALA A 4 -2.55 -3.01 7.42
N VAL A 5 -2.26 -3.92 6.49
CA VAL A 5 -1.04 -3.89 5.67
C VAL A 5 -1.45 -3.88 4.20
N CYS A 6 -0.93 -2.91 3.44
CA CYS A 6 -1.10 -2.79 1.99
C CYS A 6 0.25 -3.06 1.30
N PRO A 7 0.56 -4.32 0.96
CA PRO A 7 1.81 -4.66 0.28
C PRO A 7 1.71 -4.41 -1.23
N GLY A 8 2.80 -4.00 -1.84
CA GLY A 8 2.86 -3.79 -3.29
C GLY A 8 4.21 -3.31 -3.78
N SER A 9 4.47 -3.47 -5.08
CA SER A 9 5.66 -2.90 -5.73
C SER A 9 5.58 -1.38 -5.87
N PHE A 10 4.35 -0.83 -6.01
CA PHE A 10 4.07 0.60 -6.14
C PHE A 10 4.99 1.34 -7.14
N ASP A 11 5.25 0.69 -8.26
CA ASP A 11 6.16 1.16 -9.31
C ASP A 11 5.39 1.31 -10.64
N PRO A 12 4.79 2.50 -10.92
CA PRO A 12 4.64 3.64 -10.01
C PRO A 12 3.40 3.53 -9.10
N LEU A 13 3.38 4.33 -8.03
CA LEU A 13 2.16 4.58 -7.26
C LEU A 13 1.12 5.27 -8.16
N THR A 14 -0.17 4.95 -8.00
CA THR A 14 -1.25 5.48 -8.83
C THR A 14 -2.37 6.00 -7.93
N ASN A 15 -3.27 6.82 -8.49
CA ASN A 15 -4.44 7.31 -7.75
C ASN A 15 -5.35 6.17 -7.25
N GLY A 16 -5.35 5.00 -7.93
CA GLY A 16 -6.04 3.81 -7.44
C GLY A 16 -5.43 3.25 -6.16
N HIS A 17 -4.10 3.20 -6.06
CA HIS A 17 -3.42 2.80 -4.81
C HIS A 17 -3.76 3.77 -3.67
N VAL A 18 -3.75 5.08 -3.95
CA VAL A 18 -4.06 6.12 -2.96
C VAL A 18 -5.51 6.00 -2.46
N ASP A 19 -6.46 5.73 -3.35
CA ASP A 19 -7.87 5.53 -2.98
C ASP A 19 -8.03 4.34 -2.01
N ILE A 20 -7.38 3.20 -2.30
CA ILE A 20 -7.42 2.02 -1.42
C ILE A 20 -6.78 2.31 -0.06
N ILE A 21 -5.61 2.95 -0.01
CA ILE A 21 -4.93 3.31 1.23
C ILE A 21 -5.80 4.27 2.05
N THR A 22 -6.43 5.25 1.40
CA THR A 22 -7.30 6.24 2.05
C THR A 22 -8.55 5.59 2.64
N ARG A 23 -9.15 4.62 1.94
CA ARG A 23 -10.30 3.85 2.46
C ARG A 23 -9.90 2.98 3.64
N ALA A 24 -8.74 2.33 3.58
CA ALA A 24 -8.21 1.55 4.69
C ALA A 24 -7.96 2.42 5.93
N ALA A 25 -7.42 3.63 5.75
CA ALA A 25 -7.14 4.56 6.85
C ALA A 25 -8.40 5.04 7.59
N LYS A 26 -9.59 4.90 7.00
CA LYS A 26 -10.88 5.21 7.66
C LYS A 26 -11.43 4.03 8.49
N ILE A 27 -10.93 2.82 8.29
CA ILE A 27 -11.46 1.58 8.89
C ILE A 27 -10.51 1.04 9.97
N PHE A 28 -9.20 1.26 9.79
CA PHE A 28 -8.15 0.73 10.67
C PHE A 28 -7.44 1.86 11.41
N ASP A 29 -7.03 1.59 12.65
CA ASP A 29 -6.30 2.56 13.48
C ASP A 29 -4.90 2.86 12.90
N LYS A 30 -4.32 1.90 12.17
CA LYS A 30 -3.03 2.04 11.50
C LYS A 30 -3.02 1.28 10.18
N VAL A 31 -2.48 1.93 9.13
CA VAL A 31 -2.24 1.31 7.83
C VAL A 31 -0.75 1.35 7.54
N VAL A 32 -0.17 0.20 7.20
CA VAL A 32 1.24 0.07 6.81
C VAL A 32 1.31 -0.22 5.32
N VAL A 33 1.90 0.67 4.54
CA VAL A 33 2.15 0.46 3.11
C VAL A 33 3.51 -0.22 2.96
N ALA A 34 3.53 -1.50 2.63
CA ALA A 34 4.76 -2.29 2.52
C ALA A 34 5.24 -2.29 1.06
N VAL A 35 6.20 -1.41 0.76
CA VAL A 35 6.81 -1.31 -0.57
C VAL A 35 7.80 -2.46 -0.77
N LEU A 36 7.49 -3.35 -1.70
CA LEU A 36 8.29 -4.53 -2.00
C LEU A 36 9.28 -4.22 -3.12
N HIS A 37 10.57 -4.43 -2.84
CA HIS A 37 11.60 -4.42 -3.86
C HIS A 37 11.67 -5.81 -4.50
N ASN A 38 11.34 -5.92 -5.79
CA ASN A 38 11.57 -7.14 -6.56
C ASN A 38 12.73 -6.90 -7.53
N PRO A 39 13.95 -7.41 -7.24
CA PRO A 39 15.12 -7.18 -8.08
C PRO A 39 15.02 -7.83 -9.47
N ASN A 40 14.10 -8.78 -9.66
CA ASN A 40 13.84 -9.41 -10.96
C ASN A 40 12.77 -8.68 -11.78
N LYS A 41 12.08 -7.71 -11.18
CA LYS A 41 11.09 -6.90 -11.87
C LYS A 41 11.83 -5.66 -12.41
N LYS A 42 11.89 -5.52 -13.72
CA LYS A 42 12.38 -4.29 -14.36
C LYS A 42 11.24 -3.25 -14.30
N PRO A 43 11.47 -2.06 -13.70
CA PRO A 43 10.51 -0.96 -13.67
C PRO A 43 9.99 -0.57 -15.05
#